data_AF-A0A235J369-F1
#
_entry.id   AF-A0A235J369-F1
#
_cell.length_a   1.000
_cell.length_b   1.000
_cell.length_c   1.000
_cell.angle_alpha   90.00
_cell.angle_beta   90.00
_cell.angle_gamma   90.00
#
_symmetry.space_group_name_H-M   'P 1'
#
loop_
_entity.id
_entity.type
_entity.pdbx_description
1 polymer ?
#
loop_
_entity_poly.entity_id
_entity_poly.type
_entity_poly.pdbx_seq_one_letter_code
_entity_poly.pdbx_strand_id
1 'polypeptide(L)' 'MSQKFALTCNNIGLAGASRLRAECKTADGDTLGTYINLDEHVANIDGTLKFE' A
#
# COMPACT_ATOMS: atom_id res chain seq x y z
N MET A 1 9.88 -14.35 -4.46
CA MET A 1 9.65 -13.97 -3.04
C MET A 1 8.52 -12.96 -3.00
N SER A 2 7.48 -13.16 -2.19
CA SER A 2 6.46 -12.14 -1.95
C SER A 2 7.03 -11.10 -0.97
N GLN A 3 7.28 -9.88 -1.43
CA GLN A 3 7.68 -8.78 -0.55
C GLN A 3 6.42 -8.31 0.20
N LYS A 4 6.37 -8.57 1.51
CA LYS A 4 5.22 -8.23 2.36
C LYS A 4 5.49 -6.89 3.05
N PHE A 5 5.05 -5.78 2.43
CA PHE A 5 5.24 -4.44 2.99
C PHE A 5 4.74 -4.31 4.43
N ALA A 6 3.65 -5.02 4.77
CA ALA A 6 3.04 -5.01 6.09
C ALA A 6 3.95 -5.54 7.23
N LEU A 7 5.09 -6.18 6.92
CA LEU A 7 6.07 -6.62 7.93
C LEU A 7 7.02 -5.49 8.36
N THR A 8 7.17 -4.45 7.54
CA THR A 8 8.15 -3.37 7.76
C THR A 8 7.51 -1.98 7.71
N CYS A 9 6.18 -1.91 7.67
CA CYS A 9 5.41 -0.68 7.68
C CYS A 9 4.42 -0.66 8.85
N ASN A 10 4.19 0.52 9.41
CA ASN A 10 3.26 0.78 10.50
C ASN A 10 2.18 1.79 10.04
N ASN A 11 1.18 2.05 10.88
CA ASN A 11 0.10 3.02 10.61
C ASN A 11 -0.56 2.81 9.24
N ILE A 12 -0.76 1.54 8.86
CA ILE A 12 -1.35 1.15 7.58
C ILE A 12 -2.84 1.48 7.60
N GLY A 13 -3.31 2.24 6.62
CA GLY A 13 -4.72 2.59 6.51
C GLY A 13 -5.09 3.21 5.17
N LEU A 14 -6.38 3.28 4.89
CA LEU A 14 -6.91 4.02 3.75
C LEU A 14 -7.08 5.49 4.10
N ALA A 15 -6.54 6.36 3.24
CA ALA A 15 -6.74 7.79 3.26
C ALA A 15 -7.64 8.18 2.09
N GLY A 16 -8.93 8.40 2.36
CA GLY A 16 -9.94 8.60 1.31
C GLY A 16 -10.36 7.28 0.66
N ALA A 17 -10.78 7.34 -0.61
CA ALA A 17 -11.36 6.18 -1.30
C ALA A 17 -10.29 5.17 -1.78
N SER A 18 -9.15 5.64 -2.28
CA SER A 18 -8.19 4.79 -3.00
C SER A 18 -6.73 4.95 -2.59
N ARG A 19 -6.37 5.82 -1.64
CA ARG A 19 -4.96 5.94 -1.22
C ARG A 19 -4.66 5.04 -0.03
N LEU A 20 -3.85 4.01 -0.22
CA LEU A 20 -3.27 3.23 0.88
C LEU A 20 -2.05 3.98 1.42
N ARG A 21 -2.14 4.47 2.66
CA ARG A 21 -1.07 5.16 3.37
C ARG A 21 -0.41 4.21 4.37
N ALA A 22 0.90 4.36 4.54
CA ALA A 22 1.66 3.70 5.61
C ALA A 22 2.91 4.51 5.99
N GLU A 23 3.52 4.15 7.11
CA GLU A 23 4.85 4.60 7.51
C GLU A 23 5.81 3.42 7.36
N CYS A 24 6.70 3.46 6.38
CA CYS A 24 7.52 2.31 5.98
C CYS A 24 9.00 2.53 6.28
N LYS A 25 9.67 1.44 6.67
CA LYS A 25 11.12 1.44 6.92
C LYS A 25 11.91 1.48 5.61
N THR A 26 12.87 2.39 5.49
CA THR A 26 13.82 2.48 4.38
C THR A 26 14.96 1.48 4.56
N ALA A 27 15.79 1.29 3.52
CA ALA A 27 16.98 0.45 3.60
C ALA A 27 17.99 0.96 4.64
N ASP A 28 18.08 2.27 4.81
CA ASP A 28 18.96 2.95 5.78
C ASP A 28 18.42 2.89 7.22
N GLY A 29 17.18 2.42 7.39
CA GLY A 29 16.56 2.19 8.69
C GLY A 29 15.60 3.28 9.17
N ASP A 30 15.50 4.38 8.43
CA ASP A 30 14.55 5.46 8.69
C ASP A 30 13.10 5.03 8.45
N THR A 31 12.14 5.77 9.01
CA THR A 31 10.71 5.56 8.76
C THR A 31 10.16 6.75 8.00
N LEU A 32 9.55 6.49 6.83
CA LEU A 32 8.95 7.53 5.98
C LEU A 32 7.46 7.29 5.77
N GLY A 33 6.68 8.36 5.93
CA GLY A 33 5.28 8.38 5.51
C GLY A 33 5.19 8.30 3.99
N THR A 34 4.47 7.30 3.49
CA THR A 34 4.30 7.03 2.06
C THR A 34 2.85 6.64 1.75
N TYR A 35 2.48 6.70 0.47
CA TYR A 35 1.21 6.20 -0.01
C TYR A 35 1.33 5.61 -1.41
N ILE A 36 0.39 4.74 -1.75
CA ILE A 36 0.17 4.24 -3.10
C ILE A 36 -1.29 4.51 -3.47
N ASN A 37 -1.55 4.87 -4.73
CA ASN A 37 -2.89 5.02 -5.26
C ASN A 37 -3.39 3.66 -5.75
N LEU A 38 -4.41 3.10 -5.10
CA LEU A 38 -4.96 1.78 -5.43
C LEU A 38 -5.69 1.79 -6.77
N ASP A 39 -6.22 2.93 -7.23
CA ASP A 39 -6.87 3.02 -8.54
C ASP A 39 -5.89 2.76 -9.70
N GLU A 40 -4.57 2.87 -9.46
CA GLU A 40 -3.51 2.61 -10.44
C GLU A 40 -3.06 1.14 -10.47
N HIS A 41 -3.50 0.32 -9.51
CA HIS A 41 -3.00 -1.04 -9.32
C HIS A 41 -4.07 -2.08 -9.01
N VAL A 42 -5.27 -1.65 -8.65
CA VAL A 42 -6.39 -2.52 -8.28
C VAL A 42 -7.62 -2.08 -9.03
N ALA A 43 -8.14 -2.98 -9.87
CA ALA A 43 -9.35 -2.75 -10.64
C ALA A 43 -10.48 -3.65 -10.13
N ASN A 44 -11.71 -3.18 -10.33
CA ASN A 44 -12.91 -4.00 -10.17
C ASN A 44 -13.21 -4.71 -11.51
N ILE A 45 -12.97 -6.01 -11.57
CA ILE A 45 -13.29 -6.85 -12.73
C ILE A 45 -14.45 -7.75 -12.35
N ASP A 46 -15.64 -7.41 -12.83
CA ASP A 46 -16.89 -8.16 -12.60
C ASP A 46 -17.21 -8.35 -11.10
N GLY A 47 -17.21 -7.24 -10.35
CA GLY A 47 -17.49 -7.24 -8.90
C GLY A 47 -16.34 -7.74 -8.02
N THR A 48 -15.20 -8.12 -8.61
CA THR A 48 -14.05 -8.67 -7.89
C THR A 48 -12.85 -7.75 -8.02
N LEU A 49 -12.24 -7.36 -6.89
CA LEU A 49 -11.00 -6.60 -6.88
C LEU A 49 -9.82 -7.48 -7.31
N LYS A 50 -9.08 -7.04 -8.32
CA LYS A 50 -7.91 -7.74 -8.87
C LYS A 50 -6.75 -6.76 -9.03
N PHE A 51 -5.53 -7.26 -8.89
CA PHE A 51 -4.34 -6.50 -9.27
C PHE A 51 -4.26 -6.39 -10.79
N GLU A 52 -3.85 -5.21 -11.27
CA GLU A 52 -3.56 -4.90 -12.68
C GLU A 52 -2.06 -4.70 -12.91
#